data_AF-A0A529FHA3-F1
#
_entry.id   AF-A0A529FHA3-F1
#
_cell.length_a   1.000
_cell.length_b   1.000
_cell.length_c   1.000
_cell.angle_alpha   90.00
_cell.angle_beta   90.00
_cell.angle_gamma   90.00
#
_symmetry.space_group_name_H-M   'P 1'
#
loop_
_entity.id
_entity.type
_entity.pdbx_description
1 polymer ?
#
loop_
_entity_poly.entity_id
_entity_poly.type
_entity_poly.pdbx_seq_one_letter_code
_entity_poly.pdbx_strand_id
1 'polypeptide(L)'
;MPASRLIILSVAVAAAGGAGYVAKKMVVAPPPQVTVDSPKAPAIALQDVLVLSGDVAMGSPLENNISWESWPSGGINANFITRAAEPDALDKLKGSVAR
;
A
#
# COMPACT_ATOMS: atom_id res chain seq x y z
N MET A 1 40.13 -9.17 -44.32
CA MET A 1 38.73 -9.63 -44.14
C MET A 1 38.10 -9.80 -45.51
N PRO A 2 37.33 -10.86 -45.78
CA PRO A 2 36.74 -11.06 -47.12
C PRO A 2 35.78 -9.90 -47.45
N ALA A 3 35.89 -9.33 -48.65
CA ALA A 3 35.13 -8.17 -49.11
C ALA A 3 33.61 -8.37 -48.97
N SER A 4 33.14 -9.59 -49.19
CA SER A 4 31.73 -9.99 -49.01
C SER A 4 31.23 -9.74 -47.58
N ARG A 5 32.08 -9.93 -46.56
CA ARG A 5 31.71 -9.70 -45.16
C ARG A 5 31.57 -8.21 -44.84
N LEU A 6 32.34 -7.34 -45.50
CA LEU A 6 32.20 -5.88 -45.36
C LEU A 6 30.89 -5.38 -46.00
N ILE A 7 30.54 -5.90 -47.17
CA ILE A 7 29.29 -5.54 -47.88
C ILE A 7 28.06 -5.97 -47.07
N ILE A 8 28.07 -7.19 -46.53
CA ILE A 8 26.97 -7.67 -45.68
C ILE A 8 26.86 -6.81 -44.42
N LEU A 9 27.99 -6.41 -43.83
CA LEU A 9 28.00 -5.58 -42.62
C LEU A 9 27.41 -4.18 -42.88
N SER A 10 27.70 -3.57 -44.03
CA SER A 10 27.15 -2.25 -44.38
C SER A 10 25.64 -2.30 -44.61
N VAL A 11 25.13 -3.34 -45.28
CA VAL A 11 23.69 -3.53 -45.49
C VAL A 11 22.97 -3.78 -44.17
N ALA A 12 23.57 -4.58 -43.28
CA ALA A 12 23.01 -4.85 -41.96
C ALA A 12 22.85 -3.57 -41.12
N VAL A 13 23.87 -2.69 -41.13
CA VAL A 13 23.80 -1.40 -40.42
C VAL A 13 22.73 -0.49 -41.00
N ALA A 14 22.63 -0.40 -42.34
CA ALA A 14 21.60 0.41 -42.99
C ALA A 14 20.18 -0.07 -42.66
N ALA A 15 19.95 -1.38 -42.69
CA ALA A 15 18.65 -1.98 -42.36
C ALA A 15 18.29 -1.76 -40.88
N ALA A 16 19.24 -1.97 -39.96
CA ALA A 16 19.03 -1.75 -38.52
C ALA A 16 18.70 -0.28 -38.21
N GLY A 17 19.41 0.66 -38.85
CA GLY A 17 19.13 2.10 -38.72
C GLY A 17 17.74 2.48 -39.21
N GLY A 18 17.32 1.96 -40.37
CA GLY A 18 15.99 2.19 -40.93
C GLY A 18 14.86 1.68 -40.03
N ALA A 19 14.97 0.43 -39.55
CA ALA A 19 13.98 -0.17 -38.65
C ALA A 19 13.89 0.56 -37.30
N GLY A 20 15.03 0.97 -36.72
CA GLY A 20 15.06 1.75 -35.48
C GLY A 20 14.40 3.11 -35.62
N TYR A 21 14.55 3.78 -36.77
CA TYR A 21 13.90 5.07 -37.03
C TYR A 21 12.38 4.92 -37.15
N VAL A 22 11.90 3.90 -37.86
CA VAL A 22 10.46 3.61 -37.97
C VAL A 22 9.87 3.24 -36.62
N ALA A 23 10.55 2.36 -35.85
CA ALA A 23 10.12 1.98 -34.52
C ALA A 23 9.96 3.20 -33.60
N LYS A 24 10.92 4.15 -33.62
CA LYS A 24 10.81 5.40 -32.86
C LYS A 24 9.63 6.27 -33.28
N LYS A 25 9.29 6.32 -34.57
CA LYS A 25 8.09 7.05 -35.05
C LYS A 25 6.79 6.31 -34.77
N MET A 26 6.85 5.00 -34.54
CA MET A 26 5.71 4.14 -34.20
C MET A 26 5.53 3.95 -32.70
N VAL A 27 6.44 4.49 -31.86
CA VAL A 27 6.23 4.61 -30.41
C VAL A 27 5.10 5.59 -30.18
N VAL A 28 3.88 5.06 -30.15
CA VAL A 28 2.72 5.68 -29.54
C VAL A 28 3.07 5.89 -28.07
N ALA A 29 2.97 7.13 -27.61
CA ALA A 29 3.13 7.45 -26.19
C ALA A 29 2.23 6.51 -25.38
N PRO A 30 2.73 5.88 -24.29
CA PRO A 30 1.88 5.12 -23.39
C PRO A 30 0.64 5.96 -23.07
N PRO A 31 -0.57 5.38 -23.13
CA PRO A 31 -1.78 6.12 -22.81
C PRO A 31 -1.57 6.80 -21.45
N PRO A 32 -1.98 8.07 -21.29
CA PRO A 32 -1.85 8.76 -20.02
C PRO A 32 -2.45 7.85 -18.96
N GLN A 33 -1.65 7.55 -17.95
CA GLN A 33 -2.09 6.80 -16.80
C GLN A 33 -3.21 7.65 -16.23
N VAL A 34 -4.45 7.20 -16.44
CA VAL A 34 -5.61 7.83 -15.83
C VAL A 34 -5.38 7.65 -14.35
N THR A 35 -4.82 8.69 -13.71
CA THR A 35 -4.89 8.81 -12.26
C THR A 35 -6.37 8.82 -12.00
N VAL A 36 -6.84 7.70 -11.46
CA VAL A 36 -8.21 7.58 -11.00
C VAL A 36 -8.29 8.57 -9.85
N ASP A 37 -8.63 9.82 -10.16
CA ASP A 37 -9.31 10.73 -9.25
C ASP A 37 -10.69 10.12 -8.99
N SER A 38 -10.72 8.93 -8.36
CA SER A 38 -11.87 8.55 -7.58
C SER A 38 -12.07 9.73 -6.63
N PRO A 39 -13.28 10.31 -6.54
CA PRO A 39 -13.59 11.22 -5.46
C PRO A 39 -13.17 10.50 -4.19
N LYS A 40 -12.07 10.96 -3.58
CA LYS A 40 -11.59 10.42 -2.32
C LYS A 40 -12.77 10.68 -1.40
N ALA A 41 -13.57 9.64 -1.14
CA ALA A 41 -14.68 9.71 -0.22
C ALA A 41 -14.15 10.48 1.00
N PRO A 42 -14.93 11.44 1.54
CA PRO A 42 -14.43 12.38 2.55
C PRO A 42 -13.61 11.59 3.53
N ALA A 43 -12.30 11.90 3.61
CA ALA A 43 -11.35 11.05 4.30
C ALA A 43 -11.83 10.95 5.74
N ILE A 44 -12.50 9.84 6.06
CA ILE A 44 -13.03 9.59 7.38
C ILE A 44 -11.77 9.57 8.24
N ALA A 45 -11.66 10.53 9.15
CA ALA A 45 -10.52 10.55 10.05
C ALA A 45 -10.55 9.24 10.82
N LEU A 46 -9.50 8.43 10.66
CA LEU A 46 -9.35 7.16 11.35
C LEU A 46 -8.47 7.38 12.56
N GLN A 47 -8.79 6.70 13.65
CA GLN A 47 -7.98 6.67 14.85
C GLN A 47 -7.94 5.26 15.40
N ASP A 48 -6.76 4.86 15.87
CA ASP A 48 -6.57 3.54 16.45
C ASP A 48 -7.21 3.47 17.83
N VAL A 49 -8.14 2.54 17.99
CA VAL A 49 -8.79 2.21 19.26
C VAL A 49 -8.39 0.81 19.71
N LEU A 50 -8.34 0.59 21.01
CA LEU A 50 -8.03 -0.71 21.59
C LEU A 50 -9.27 -1.60 21.57
N VAL A 51 -9.13 -2.76 20.94
CA VAL A 51 -10.21 -3.75 20.79
C VAL A 51 -9.75 -5.11 21.27
N LEU A 52 -10.72 -6.00 21.50
CA LEU A 52 -10.45 -7.41 21.75
C LEU A 52 -10.18 -8.13 20.42
N SER A 53 -9.05 -8.82 20.31
CA SER A 53 -8.67 -9.63 19.15
C SER A 53 -9.38 -10.99 19.12
N GLY A 54 -10.09 -11.36 20.20
CA GLY A 54 -10.81 -12.61 20.35
C GLY A 54 -11.71 -12.62 21.58
N ASP A 55 -12.43 -13.72 21.78
CA ASP A 55 -13.34 -13.88 22.93
C ASP A 55 -12.54 -14.01 24.24
N VAL A 56 -12.86 -13.16 25.21
CA VAL A 56 -12.29 -13.21 26.56
C VAL A 56 -13.40 -13.52 27.55
N ALA A 57 -13.27 -14.65 28.24
CA ALA A 57 -14.21 -15.03 29.28
C ALA A 57 -14.16 -14.02 30.45
N MET A 58 -15.33 -13.73 31.01
CA MET A 58 -15.44 -12.86 32.17
C MET A 58 -14.69 -13.49 33.36
N GLY A 59 -13.82 -12.72 34.01
CA GLY A 59 -12.91 -13.19 35.05
C GLY A 59 -11.55 -13.67 34.53
N SER A 60 -11.33 -13.73 33.20
CA SER A 60 -10.03 -14.06 32.62
C SER A 60 -9.18 -12.82 32.31
N PRO A 61 -7.83 -12.96 32.34
CA PRO A 61 -6.94 -11.86 31.98
C PRO A 61 -7.00 -11.57 30.47
N LEU A 62 -6.86 -10.30 30.12
CA LEU A 62 -6.92 -9.81 28.73
C LEU A 62 -5.68 -10.26 27.92
N GLU A 63 -4.51 -10.37 28.55
CA GLU A 63 -3.24 -10.85 27.99
C GLU A 63 -3.00 -10.42 26.53
N ASN A 64 -2.95 -11.38 25.60
CA ASN A 64 -2.68 -11.17 24.18
C ASN A 64 -3.95 -10.99 23.34
N ASN A 65 -5.13 -10.93 23.98
CA ASN A 65 -6.42 -10.79 23.30
C ASN A 65 -6.80 -9.32 23.08
N ILE A 66 -5.85 -8.38 23.15
CA ILE A 66 -6.07 -6.96 22.89
C ILE A 66 -5.16 -6.47 21.77
N SER A 67 -5.73 -5.72 20.83
CA SER A 67 -5.02 -5.16 19.68
C SER A 67 -5.54 -3.78 19.32
N TRP A 68 -4.71 -3.03 18.59
CA TRP A 68 -5.13 -1.77 18.01
C TRP A 68 -5.88 -2.00 16.69
N GLU A 69 -7.03 -1.37 16.54
CA GLU A 69 -7.83 -1.42 15.32
C GLU A 69 -8.19 -0.01 14.87
N SER A 70 -8.11 0.24 13.57
CA SER A 70 -8.36 1.56 13.00
C SER A 70 -9.87 1.79 12.88
N TRP A 71 -10.38 2.80 13.58
CA TRP A 71 -11.81 3.09 13.68
C TRP A 71 -12.15 4.52 13.24
N PRO A 72 -13.34 4.77 12.65
CA PRO A 72 -13.82 6.11 12.34
C PRO A 72 -13.88 7.02 13.57
N SER A 73 -13.16 8.15 13.55
CA SER A 73 -13.07 9.09 14.67
C SER A 73 -14.42 9.70 15.06
N GLY A 74 -15.35 9.80 14.12
CA GLY A 74 -16.71 10.29 14.39
C GLY A 74 -17.54 9.34 15.29
N GLY A 75 -17.13 8.08 15.43
CA GLY A 75 -17.77 7.09 16.31
C GLY A 75 -17.04 6.85 17.63
N ILE A 76 -15.89 7.51 17.85
CA ILE A 76 -15.09 7.35 19.07
C ILE A 76 -15.68 8.25 20.16
N ASN A 77 -16.05 7.66 21.28
CA ASN A 77 -16.49 8.37 22.47
C ASN A 77 -15.43 8.29 23.59
N ALA A 78 -15.65 9.01 24.69
CA ALA A 78 -14.69 9.08 25.80
C ALA A 78 -14.42 7.75 26.54
N ASN A 79 -15.19 6.69 26.29
CA ASN A 79 -14.97 5.37 26.87
C ASN A 79 -14.02 4.50 26.03
N PHE A 80 -13.66 4.94 24.81
CA PHE A 80 -12.70 4.23 23.98
C PHE A 80 -11.28 4.61 24.37
N ILE A 81 -10.44 3.59 24.45
CA ILE A 81 -9.01 3.77 24.62
C ILE A 81 -8.43 3.97 23.22
N THR A 82 -7.83 5.14 22.97
CA THR A 82 -7.20 5.45 21.69
C THR A 82 -5.69 5.43 21.84
N ARG A 83 -4.97 5.05 20.77
CA ARG A 83 -3.50 5.02 20.78
C ARG A 83 -2.91 6.41 20.99
N ALA A 84 -3.62 7.44 20.55
CA ALA A 84 -3.20 8.83 20.72
C ALA A 84 -3.26 9.30 22.19
N ALA A 85 -4.27 8.83 22.94
CA ALA A 85 -4.41 9.18 24.35
C ALA A 85 -3.56 8.29 25.26
N GLU A 86 -3.53 6.98 24.99
CA GLU A 86 -2.82 6.00 25.80
C GLU A 86 -2.09 4.97 24.93
N PRO A 87 -0.88 5.31 24.44
CA PRO A 87 -0.08 4.38 23.63
C PRO A 87 0.35 3.13 24.42
N ASP A 88 0.55 3.27 25.73
CA ASP A 88 0.97 2.19 26.64
C ASP A 88 -0.20 1.32 27.13
N ALA A 89 -1.42 1.54 26.61
CA ALA A 89 -2.61 0.83 27.07
C ALA A 89 -2.50 -0.69 26.89
N LEU A 90 -1.83 -1.16 25.83
CA LEU A 90 -1.57 -2.60 25.63
C LEU A 90 -0.82 -3.19 26.83
N ASP A 91 0.24 -2.54 27.30
CA ASP A 91 1.05 -3.08 28.39
C ASP A 91 0.37 -2.94 29.75
N LYS A 92 -0.37 -1.86 29.97
CA LYS A 92 -1.15 -1.66 31.20
C LYS A 92 -2.32 -2.65 31.33
N LEU A 93 -2.99 -2.96 30.21
CA LEU A 93 -4.21 -3.77 30.20
C LEU A 93 -3.95 -5.27 30.00
N LYS A 94 -2.77 -5.67 29.52
CA LYS A 94 -2.35 -7.09 29.44
C LYS A 94 -2.61 -7.87 30.73
N GLY A 95 -2.30 -7.28 31.89
CA GLY A 95 -2.51 -7.90 33.21
C GLY A 95 -3.89 -7.64 33.81
N SER A 96 -4.76 -6.89 33.13
CA SER A 96 -6.10 -6.58 33.63
C SER A 96 -7.07 -7.73 33.35
N VAL A 97 -8.03 -7.90 34.25
CA VAL A 97 -9.07 -8.92 34.17
C VAL A 97 -10.34 -8.33 33.58
N ALA A 98 -10.88 -9.00 32.56
CA ALA A 98 -12.18 -8.66 32.00
C ALA A 98 -13.27 -8.93 33.04
N ARG A 99 -14.09 -7.93 33.36
CA ARG A 99 -15.12 -8.00 34.41
C ARG A 99 -16.45 -7.47 33.93
#